data_AF-A0A7W9F924-F1
#
_entry.id   AF-A0A7W9F924-F1
#
_cell.length_a   1.000
_cell.length_b   1.000
_cell.length_c   1.000
_cell.angle_alpha   90.00
_cell.angle_beta   90.00
_cell.angle_gamma   90.00
#
_symmetry.space_group_name_H-M   'P 1'
#
loop_
_entity.id
_entity.type
_entity.pdbx_description
1 polymer ?
#
loop_
_entity_poly.entity_id
_entity_poly.type
_entity_poly.pdbx_seq_one_letter_code
_entity_poly.pdbx_strand_id
1 'polypeptide(L)'
;MAEADRLKSDSQVQCFFDHVGSTAVADLPAKPIIDILVTLTDWQAADAVSRSLRNQGYRVEEKIGGADPRRFLTRTGTPDSPAFNLHLVPTDSEWGERMVAFRDALAHDEGLVQQYAALKTALAEKHAEDLPAYTSGKAMFVEGVLIEIADAFSNSSLLTHQRVELDRAQQLQVASLSTQFLVAVVAAGSVFFNDGPTLLTFAFVGFTLALAWFEIGRRGGRHRTAGNQARRAVLLASGLGQSVSPAQRLRIFDGFALSIRGRRLVREEDYFASRCRPGFQRAAELVEESAYWTGDLQKTSAGVVAAILVVIGLVLCAAAWRGVVDLTSDAQINAARVMIAALVFVLSSDVLGALLGHHQAAHAIAEIFRRIETTAARGYPEADVLLLMSDYNAAVESAPVVPPLVYRWRRRDLSRRWRAYLAAKRS
;
A
#
# COMPACT_ATOMS: atom_id res chain seq x y z
N MET A 1 7.87 9.91 28.23
CA MET A 1 6.40 9.75 28.38
C MET A 1 5.84 10.52 29.57
N ALA A 2 6.39 10.41 30.79
CA ALA A 2 5.86 11.12 31.98
C ALA A 2 5.61 12.64 31.81
N GLU A 3 6.52 13.38 31.17
CA GLU A 3 6.33 14.82 30.93
C GLU A 3 5.20 15.10 29.92
N ALA A 4 5.06 14.29 28.87
CA ALA A 4 3.98 14.45 27.90
C ALA A 4 2.61 14.18 28.55
N ASP A 5 2.53 13.17 29.42
CA ASP A 5 1.29 12.87 30.16
C ASP A 5 0.96 13.97 31.18
N ARG A 6 1.98 14.55 31.84
CA ARG A 6 1.83 15.75 32.68
C ARG A 6 1.27 16.92 31.88
N LEU A 7 1.83 17.20 30.70
CA LEU A 7 1.37 18.28 29.82
C LEU A 7 -0.05 18.05 29.29
N LYS A 8 -0.41 16.82 28.93
CA LYS A 8 -1.78 16.45 28.52
C LYS A 8 -2.81 16.69 29.62
N SER A 9 -2.47 16.40 30.88
CA SER A 9 -3.39 16.56 32.00
C SER A 9 -3.75 18.02 32.31
N ASP A 10 -2.90 18.97 31.89
CA ASP A 10 -3.04 20.40 32.14
C ASP A 10 -3.47 21.20 30.89
N SER A 11 -3.51 20.55 29.71
CA SER A 11 -3.89 21.18 28.46
C SER A 11 -5.40 21.23 28.28
N GLN A 12 -5.98 22.44 28.28
CA GLN A 12 -7.39 22.66 27.89
C GLN A 12 -7.63 22.61 26.36
N VAL A 13 -6.56 22.41 25.59
CA VAL A 13 -6.56 22.40 24.12
C VAL A 13 -6.17 21.01 23.65
N GLN A 14 -6.93 20.46 22.69
CA GLN A 14 -6.59 19.17 22.10
C GLN A 14 -5.26 19.26 21.34
N CYS A 15 -4.29 18.45 21.75
CA CYS A 15 -2.96 18.43 21.16
C CYS A 15 -2.38 17.02 21.12
N PHE A 16 -1.45 16.80 20.18
CA PHE A 16 -0.70 15.56 20.04
C PHE A 16 0.74 15.78 20.48
N PHE A 17 1.34 14.75 21.06
CA PHE A 17 2.71 14.81 21.57
C PHE A 17 3.54 13.69 20.93
N ASP A 18 4.65 14.08 20.32
CA ASP A 18 5.63 13.19 19.73
C ASP A 18 6.98 13.39 20.41
N HIS A 19 7.59 12.32 20.92
CA HIS A 19 8.99 12.36 21.32
C HIS A 19 9.83 12.37 20.05
N VAL A 20 10.64 13.40 19.86
CA VAL A 20 11.48 13.62 18.66
C VAL A 20 12.92 13.88 19.07
N GLY A 21 13.76 14.24 18.10
CA GLY A 21 15.17 14.51 18.35
C GLY A 21 15.98 13.22 18.61
N SER A 22 17.24 13.40 19.01
CA SER A 22 18.15 12.25 19.15
C SER A 22 17.80 11.34 20.32
N THR A 23 17.16 11.84 21.38
CA THR A 23 16.78 11.03 22.55
C THR A 23 15.58 10.12 22.29
N ALA A 24 14.88 10.31 21.17
CA ALA A 24 13.77 9.44 20.74
C ALA A 24 14.23 8.21 19.94
N VAL A 25 15.52 8.13 19.59
CA VAL A 25 16.10 7.05 18.80
C VAL A 25 16.98 6.20 19.72
N ALA A 26 16.72 4.89 19.76
CA ALA A 26 17.53 3.95 20.54
C ALA A 26 18.99 3.96 20.06
N ASP A 27 19.93 3.77 21.00
CA ASP A 27 21.37 3.65 20.75
C ASP A 27 22.05 4.84 20.04
N LEU A 28 21.36 5.98 19.90
CA LEU A 28 21.90 7.19 19.31
C LEU A 28 22.49 8.12 20.40
N PRO A 29 23.81 8.38 20.43
CA PRO A 29 24.41 9.26 21.43
C PRO A 29 23.81 10.67 21.36
N ALA A 30 23.26 11.17 22.46
CA ALA A 30 22.53 12.43 22.51
C ALA A 30 22.89 13.24 23.75
N LYS A 31 22.73 14.57 23.66
CA LYS A 31 22.69 15.41 24.85
C LYS A 31 21.49 14.98 25.70
N PRO A 32 21.56 15.06 27.05
CA PRO A 32 20.46 14.67 27.93
C PRO A 32 19.34 15.72 27.95
N ILE A 33 18.80 16.04 26.76
CA ILE A 33 17.72 16.98 26.51
C ILE A 33 16.64 16.24 25.73
N ILE A 34 15.42 16.24 26.25
CA ILE A 34 14.28 15.57 25.62
C ILE A 34 13.57 16.57 24.72
N ASP A 35 13.55 16.31 23.41
CA ASP A 35 12.80 17.11 22.43
C ASP A 35 11.38 16.54 22.25
N ILE A 36 10.37 17.38 22.42
CA ILE A 36 8.96 17.01 22.29
C ILE A 36 8.31 17.93 21.26
N LEU A 37 7.73 17.33 20.23
CA LEU A 37 6.86 18.02 19.29
C LEU A 37 5.43 18.02 19.84
N VAL A 38 4.81 19.20 19.88
CA VAL A 38 3.45 19.43 20.35
C VAL A 38 2.62 19.98 19.20
N THR A 39 1.78 19.14 18.63
CA THR A 39 0.90 19.52 17.52
C THR A 39 -0.43 20.03 18.06
N LEU A 40 -0.72 21.31 17.86
CA LEU A 40 -1.96 21.95 18.30
C LEU A 40 -3.04 21.80 17.21
N THR A 41 -4.21 21.29 17.60
CA THR A 41 -5.38 21.22 16.69
C THR A 41 -5.97 22.60 16.39
N ASP A 42 -5.85 23.54 17.34
CA ASP A 42 -6.15 24.95 17.15
C ASP A 42 -4.89 25.79 17.40
N TRP A 43 -4.30 26.30 16.32
CA TRP A 43 -3.11 27.13 16.39
C TRP A 43 -3.38 28.49 17.05
N GLN A 44 -4.62 28.99 17.06
CA GLN A 44 -4.96 30.27 17.71
C GLN A 44 -4.70 30.21 19.22
N ALA A 45 -4.77 29.02 19.81
CA ALA A 45 -4.48 28.80 21.22
C ALA A 45 -2.96 28.81 21.55
N ALA A 46 -2.05 28.86 20.57
CA ALA A 46 -0.60 28.73 20.79
C ALA A 46 -0.04 29.73 21.82
N ASP A 47 -0.52 30.98 21.82
CA ASP A 47 -0.07 31.98 22.80
C ASP A 47 -0.66 31.75 24.20
N ALA A 48 -1.86 31.18 24.32
CA ALA A 48 -2.42 30.76 25.60
C ALA A 48 -1.65 29.55 26.18
N VAL A 49 -1.39 28.54 25.35
CA VAL A 49 -0.59 27.37 25.71
C VAL A 49 0.81 27.79 26.12
N SER A 50 1.47 28.66 25.35
CA SER A 50 2.80 29.18 25.69
C SER A 50 2.83 29.91 27.03
N ARG A 51 1.76 30.66 27.38
CA ARG A 51 1.63 31.32 28.69
C ARG A 51 1.46 30.31 29.83
N SER A 52 0.65 29.27 29.64
CA SER A 52 0.50 28.20 30.63
C SER A 52 1.84 27.49 30.88
N LEU A 53 2.56 27.12 29.81
CA LEU A 53 3.87 26.47 29.90
C LEU A 53 4.91 27.31 30.63
N ARG A 54 4.86 28.65 30.52
CA ARG A 54 5.73 29.54 31.29
C ARG A 54 5.53 29.41 32.80
N ASN A 55 4.28 29.27 33.25
CA ASN A 55 3.98 29.05 34.66
C ASN A 55 4.52 27.71 35.17
N GLN A 56 4.83 26.78 34.27
CA GLN A 56 5.42 25.47 34.57
C GLN A 56 6.95 25.44 34.41
N GLY A 57 7.59 26.61 34.22
CA GLY A 57 9.04 26.74 34.14
C GLY A 57 9.63 26.68 32.73
N TYR A 58 8.81 26.67 31.68
CA TYR A 58 9.30 26.79 30.30
C TYR A 58 9.59 28.25 29.93
N ARG A 59 10.69 28.50 29.22
CA ARG A 59 11.00 29.79 28.60
C ARG A 59 10.72 29.72 27.11
N VAL A 60 10.12 30.77 26.55
CA VAL A 60 9.92 30.87 25.09
C VAL A 60 11.18 31.45 24.50
N GLU A 61 11.92 30.66 23.74
CA GLU A 61 13.17 31.08 23.10
C GLU A 61 12.89 31.69 21.72
N GLU A 62 11.99 31.09 20.94
CA GLU A 62 11.68 31.57 19.59
C GLU A 62 10.18 31.58 19.29
N LYS A 63 9.76 32.59 18.53
CA LYS A 63 8.43 32.69 17.91
C LYS A 63 8.58 32.92 16.41
N ILE A 64 8.23 31.92 15.62
CA ILE A 64 8.20 31.99 14.16
C ILE A 64 6.75 32.14 13.71
N GLY A 65 6.49 33.10 12.83
CA GLY A 65 5.20 33.32 12.17
C GLY A 65 5.27 32.96 10.68
N GLY A 66 4.21 33.26 9.94
CA GLY A 66 4.11 32.97 8.50
C GLY A 66 3.31 31.70 8.21
N ALA A 67 3.61 31.07 7.07
CA ALA A 67 2.87 29.91 6.55
C ALA A 67 3.11 28.60 7.34
N ASP A 68 4.27 28.44 7.97
CA ASP A 68 4.59 27.30 8.86
C ASP A 68 5.03 27.82 10.24
N PRO A 69 4.08 28.28 11.07
CA PRO A 69 4.39 28.95 12.33
C PRO A 69 4.85 27.97 13.42
N ARG A 70 5.79 28.41 14.26
CA ARG A 70 6.40 27.60 15.34
C ARG A 70 6.56 28.39 16.63
N ARG A 71 6.48 27.71 17.77
CA ARG A 71 7.02 28.21 19.05
C ARG A 71 8.06 27.23 19.57
N PHE A 72 9.23 27.73 19.94
CA PHE A 72 10.26 26.92 20.60
C PHE A 72 10.34 27.35 22.07
N LEU A 73 10.16 26.39 22.97
CA LEU A 73 10.26 26.60 24.40
C LEU A 73 11.27 25.64 25.02
N THR A 74 12.02 26.10 26.02
CA THR A 74 13.00 25.28 26.74
C THR A 74 12.68 25.25 28.23
N ARG A 75 12.97 24.13 28.88
CA ARG A 75 13.02 24.02 30.34
C ARG A 75 14.38 23.43 30.70
N THR A 76 15.15 24.16 31.49
CA THR A 76 16.43 23.70 31.99
C THR A 76 16.24 22.52 32.93
N GLY A 77 17.12 21.51 32.82
CA GLY A 77 17.11 20.36 33.71
C GLY A 77 17.54 20.71 35.13
N THR A 78 17.19 19.82 36.06
CA THR A 78 17.62 19.80 37.46
C THR A 78 18.28 18.44 37.75
N PRO A 79 18.91 18.23 38.92
CA PRO A 79 19.45 16.91 39.28
C PRO A 79 18.41 15.78 39.20
N ASP A 80 17.14 16.09 39.46
CA ASP A 80 16.02 15.15 39.48
C ASP A 80 15.15 15.17 38.21
N SER A 81 15.48 16.01 37.22
CA SER A 81 14.67 16.18 36.01
C SER A 81 15.50 16.54 34.78
N PRO A 82 15.34 15.86 33.64
CA PRO A 82 16.09 16.20 32.43
C PRO A 82 15.69 17.58 31.89
N ALA A 83 16.51 18.13 31.01
CA ALA A 83 16.14 19.32 30.25
C ALA A 83 15.12 18.95 29.16
N PHE A 84 14.23 19.88 28.82
CA PHE A 84 13.19 19.69 27.82
C PHE A 84 13.19 20.79 26.78
N ASN A 85 12.96 20.41 25.54
CA ASN A 85 12.72 21.27 24.40
C ASN A 85 11.32 20.97 23.88
N LEU A 86 10.45 21.99 23.83
CA LEU A 86 9.12 21.89 23.25
C LEU A 86 9.05 22.65 21.94
N HIS A 87 8.55 22.00 20.91
CA HIS A 87 8.23 22.62 19.64
C HIS A 87 6.73 22.59 19.42
N LEU A 88 6.06 23.73 19.53
CA LEU A 88 4.63 23.82 19.22
C LEU A 88 4.46 24.16 17.75
N VAL A 89 3.60 23.39 17.07
CA VAL A 89 3.31 23.53 15.64
C VAL A 89 1.81 23.31 15.35
N PRO A 90 1.26 23.82 14.23
CA PRO A 90 -0.06 23.42 13.76
C PRO A 90 -0.05 22.00 13.15
N THR A 91 -1.24 21.46 12.90
CA THR A 91 -1.44 20.10 12.34
C THR A 91 -0.86 19.88 10.94
N ASP A 92 -0.70 20.94 10.16
CA ASP A 92 -0.20 20.95 8.79
C ASP A 92 1.25 21.45 8.68
N SER A 93 1.98 21.47 9.80
CA SER A 93 3.36 21.95 9.84
C SER A 93 4.33 21.01 9.13
N GLU A 94 4.89 21.47 8.01
CA GLU A 94 5.94 20.74 7.28
C GLU A 94 7.17 20.53 8.18
N TRP A 95 7.55 21.54 8.96
CA TRP A 95 8.67 21.40 9.89
C TRP A 95 8.45 20.32 10.96
N GLY A 96 7.23 20.26 11.52
CA GLY A 96 6.84 19.20 12.46
C GLY A 96 6.90 17.81 11.83
N GLU A 97 6.36 17.67 10.62
CA GLU A 97 6.43 16.42 9.85
C GLU A 97 7.89 15.98 9.59
N ARG A 98 8.76 16.91 9.19
CA ARG A 98 10.18 16.62 8.91
C ARG A 98 10.91 16.09 10.15
N MET A 99 10.62 16.60 11.34
CA MET A 99 11.21 16.08 12.58
C MET A 99 10.80 14.63 12.85
N VAL A 100 9.52 14.32 12.68
CA VAL A 100 8.98 12.96 12.84
C VAL A 100 9.60 12.02 11.79
N ALA A 101 9.64 12.46 10.53
CA ALA A 101 10.25 11.69 9.43
C ALA A 101 11.71 11.35 9.70
N PHE A 102 12.50 12.32 10.15
CA PHE A 102 13.92 12.11 10.44
C PHE A 102 14.14 11.18 11.64
N ARG A 103 13.35 11.34 12.72
CA ARG A 103 13.36 10.41 13.87
C ARG A 103 13.10 8.98 13.40
N ASP A 104 12.01 8.80 12.66
CA ASP A 104 11.58 7.46 12.28
C ASP A 104 12.56 6.82 11.28
N ALA A 105 13.16 7.59 10.37
CA ALA A 105 14.19 7.08 9.48
C ALA A 105 15.42 6.57 10.23
N LEU A 106 15.87 7.30 11.26
CA LEU A 106 16.95 6.83 12.14
C LEU A 106 16.53 5.58 12.93
N ALA A 107 15.30 5.52 13.42
CA ALA A 107 14.82 4.39 14.21
C ALA A 107 14.74 3.06 13.42
N HIS A 108 14.67 3.13 12.08
CA HIS A 108 14.56 1.95 11.21
C HIS A 108 15.85 1.60 10.45
N ASP A 109 16.93 2.37 10.61
CA ASP A 109 18.20 2.15 9.91
C ASP A 109 19.40 2.34 10.86
N GLU A 110 19.94 1.22 11.36
CA GLU A 110 21.14 1.21 12.21
C GLU A 110 22.35 1.86 11.53
N GLY A 111 22.46 1.77 10.20
CA GLY A 111 23.52 2.40 9.43
C GLY A 111 23.40 3.94 9.46
N LEU A 112 22.18 4.48 9.33
CA LEU A 112 21.93 5.92 9.49
C LEU A 112 22.21 6.39 10.91
N VAL A 113 21.88 5.60 11.93
CA VAL A 113 22.21 5.89 13.34
C VAL A 113 23.72 6.03 13.53
N GLN A 114 24.50 5.08 13.01
CA GLN A 114 25.97 5.12 13.10
C GLN A 114 26.56 6.34 12.38
N GLN A 115 26.10 6.63 11.16
CA GLN A 115 26.56 7.80 10.40
C GLN A 115 26.24 9.10 11.12
N TYR A 116 25.02 9.24 11.63
CA TYR A 116 24.60 10.45 12.33
C TYR A 116 25.30 10.60 13.70
N ALA A 117 25.56 9.49 14.41
CA ALA A 117 26.35 9.49 15.62
C ALA A 117 27.78 9.97 15.36
N ALA A 118 28.46 9.43 14.36
CA ALA A 118 29.82 9.82 13.98
C ALA A 118 29.89 11.31 13.61
N LEU A 119 28.93 11.81 12.82
CA LEU A 119 28.83 13.23 12.49
C LEU A 119 28.69 14.10 13.73
N LYS A 120 27.81 13.73 14.67
CA LYS A 120 27.62 14.49 15.92
C LYS A 120 28.87 14.53 16.79
N THR A 121 29.61 13.42 16.87
CA THR A 121 30.88 13.37 17.61
C THR A 121 31.91 14.29 16.99
N ALA A 122 32.12 14.19 15.67
CA ALA A 122 33.07 15.05 14.95
C ALA A 122 32.71 16.55 15.05
N LEU A 123 31.42 16.90 14.98
CA LEU A 123 30.97 18.28 15.16
C LEU A 123 31.15 18.77 16.60
N ALA A 124 30.95 17.91 17.59
CA ALA A 124 31.14 18.27 19.00
C ALA A 124 32.62 18.54 19.31
N GLU A 125 33.53 17.75 18.74
CA GLU A 125 34.98 17.96 18.87
C GLU A 125 35.42 19.26 18.17
N LYS A 126 34.89 19.54 16.98
CA LYS A 126 35.27 20.69 16.17
C LYS A 126 34.66 22.02 16.63
N HIS A 127 33.45 21.99 17.19
CA HIS A 127 32.66 23.17 17.55
C HIS A 127 32.22 23.14 19.02
N ALA A 128 33.13 22.78 19.93
CA ALA A 128 32.84 22.61 21.36
C ALA A 128 32.19 23.87 22.01
N GLU A 129 32.62 25.06 21.58
CA GLU A 129 32.14 26.36 22.12
C GLU A 129 31.19 27.11 21.18
N ASP A 130 30.89 26.56 19.99
CA ASP A 130 30.07 27.21 18.96
C ASP A 130 28.81 26.38 18.65
N LEU A 131 27.77 26.59 19.47
CA LEU A 131 26.50 25.88 19.36
C LEU A 131 25.78 26.15 18.01
N PRO A 132 25.77 27.38 17.47
CA PRO A 132 25.27 27.64 16.11
C PRO A 132 26.00 26.85 15.02
N ALA A 133 27.34 26.80 15.04
CA ALA A 133 28.12 26.02 14.08
C ALA A 133 27.88 24.51 14.22
N TYR A 134 27.77 24.00 15.45
CA TYR A 134 27.38 22.61 15.69
C TYR A 134 26.00 22.28 15.11
N THR A 135 25.03 23.19 15.25
CA THR A 135 23.65 22.98 14.78
C THR A 135 23.57 23.03 13.26
N SER A 136 24.19 24.03 12.64
CA SER A 136 24.25 24.17 11.18
C SER A 136 25.04 23.06 10.50
N GLY A 137 26.09 22.54 11.14
CA GLY A 137 26.88 21.41 10.62
C GLY A 137 26.10 20.12 10.41
N LYS A 138 24.95 19.96 11.07
CA LYS A 138 24.05 18.80 10.88
C LYS A 138 23.08 18.97 9.72
N ALA A 139 22.83 20.22 9.29
CA ALA A 139 21.75 20.53 8.38
C ALA A 139 21.86 19.76 7.06
N MET A 140 23.06 19.65 6.48
CA MET A 140 23.26 18.92 5.23
C MET A 140 22.94 17.42 5.35
N PHE A 141 23.27 16.79 6.48
CA PHE A 141 22.97 15.37 6.69
C PHE A 141 21.47 15.16 6.88
N VAL A 142 20.84 15.98 7.72
CA VAL A 142 19.39 15.92 7.95
C VAL A 142 18.64 16.15 6.64
N GLU A 143 19.04 17.16 5.86
CA GLU A 143 18.44 17.44 4.55
C GLU A 143 18.66 16.28 3.58
N GLY A 144 19.86 15.71 3.52
CA GLY A 144 20.17 14.56 2.66
C GLY A 144 19.27 13.36 2.95
N VAL A 145 19.08 13.02 4.23
CA VAL A 145 18.17 11.94 4.66
C VAL A 145 16.72 12.27 4.30
N LEU A 146 16.27 13.50 4.51
CA LEU A 146 14.90 13.92 4.17
C LEU A 146 14.64 13.92 2.67
N ILE A 147 15.63 14.31 1.85
CA ILE A 147 15.58 14.20 0.39
C ILE A 147 15.49 12.73 -0.02
N GLU A 148 16.30 11.85 0.57
CA GLU A 148 16.25 10.41 0.28
C GLU A 148 14.88 9.81 0.62
N ILE A 149 14.29 10.18 1.75
CA ILE A 149 12.92 9.78 2.13
C ILE A 149 11.88 10.32 1.13
N ALA A 150 12.03 11.58 0.71
CA ALA A 150 11.12 12.20 -0.24
C ALA A 150 11.20 11.53 -1.63
N ASP A 151 12.41 11.24 -2.11
CA ASP A 151 12.65 10.52 -3.36
C ASP A 151 12.16 9.07 -3.29
N ALA A 152 12.41 8.40 -2.16
CA ALA A 152 11.89 7.07 -1.88
C ALA A 152 10.35 7.07 -1.87
N PHE A 153 9.69 8.08 -1.33
CA PHE A 153 8.23 8.21 -1.35
C PHE A 153 7.68 8.93 -2.61
N SER A 154 8.50 9.16 -3.62
CA SER A 154 8.02 9.79 -4.86
C SER A 154 6.92 8.94 -5.52
N ASN A 155 6.02 9.60 -6.25
CA ASN A 155 5.00 8.90 -7.05
C ASN A 155 5.64 7.85 -7.97
N SER A 156 6.83 8.14 -8.50
CA SER A 156 7.56 7.21 -9.37
C SER A 156 8.04 5.96 -8.63
N SER A 157 8.50 6.11 -7.39
CA SER A 157 8.88 4.98 -6.53
C SER A 157 7.66 4.13 -6.16
N LEU A 158 6.57 4.77 -5.70
CA LEU A 158 5.31 4.08 -5.39
C LEU A 158 4.76 3.32 -6.59
N LEU A 159 4.74 3.92 -7.78
CA LEU A 159 4.33 3.25 -9.02
C LEU A 159 5.24 2.06 -9.38
N THR A 160 6.54 2.16 -9.06
CA THR A 160 7.50 1.07 -9.28
C THR A 160 7.25 -0.09 -8.32
N HIS A 161 7.07 0.20 -7.02
CA HIS A 161 6.68 -0.80 -6.03
C HIS A 161 5.33 -1.45 -6.39
N GLN A 162 4.33 -0.64 -6.75
CA GLN A 162 3.03 -1.12 -7.22
C GLN A 162 3.19 -2.17 -8.34
N ARG A 163 3.98 -1.87 -9.39
CA ARG A 163 4.17 -2.81 -10.50
C ARG A 163 4.87 -4.09 -10.05
N VAL A 164 5.98 -3.97 -9.31
CA VAL A 164 6.78 -5.14 -8.90
C VAL A 164 5.99 -6.06 -7.96
N GLU A 165 5.25 -5.50 -7.03
CA GLU A 165 4.39 -6.25 -6.09
C GLU A 165 3.22 -6.93 -6.80
N LEU A 166 2.50 -6.21 -7.68
CA LEU A 166 1.37 -6.78 -8.42
C LEU A 166 1.82 -7.84 -9.44
N ASP A 167 2.97 -7.65 -10.10
CA ASP A 167 3.54 -8.66 -10.98
C ASP A 167 3.86 -9.96 -10.21
N ARG A 168 4.39 -9.85 -8.98
CA ARG A 168 4.66 -11.01 -8.14
C ARG A 168 3.37 -11.68 -7.65
N ALA A 169 2.39 -10.89 -7.23
CA ALA A 169 1.07 -11.40 -6.84
C ALA A 169 0.42 -12.19 -7.99
N GLN A 170 0.51 -11.69 -9.22
CA GLN A 170 -0.01 -12.35 -10.40
C GLN A 170 0.69 -13.68 -10.71
N GLN A 171 2.02 -13.75 -10.56
CA GLN A 171 2.75 -15.02 -10.71
C GLN A 171 2.33 -16.05 -9.66
N LEU A 172 2.19 -15.62 -8.40
CA LEU A 172 1.78 -16.50 -7.31
C LEU A 172 0.33 -16.96 -7.47
N GLN A 173 -0.57 -16.13 -8.00
CA GLN A 173 -1.94 -16.54 -8.30
C GLN A 173 -1.97 -17.67 -9.36
N VAL A 174 -1.19 -17.53 -10.44
CA VAL A 174 -1.08 -18.57 -11.47
C VAL A 174 -0.49 -19.85 -10.89
N ALA A 175 0.53 -19.74 -10.04
CA ALA A 175 1.11 -20.89 -9.34
C ALA A 175 0.08 -21.57 -8.42
N SER A 176 -0.69 -20.80 -7.64
CA SER A 176 -1.76 -21.30 -6.77
C SER A 176 -2.80 -22.08 -7.57
N LEU A 177 -3.34 -21.49 -8.65
CA LEU A 177 -4.29 -22.19 -9.54
C LEU A 177 -3.70 -23.47 -10.13
N SER A 178 -2.43 -23.46 -10.52
CA SER A 178 -1.75 -24.65 -11.05
C SER A 178 -1.60 -25.75 -9.99
N THR A 179 -1.25 -25.38 -8.76
CA THR A 179 -1.17 -26.32 -7.63
C THR A 179 -2.54 -26.88 -7.28
N GLN A 180 -3.60 -26.06 -7.30
CA GLN A 180 -4.97 -26.50 -7.07
C GLN A 180 -5.43 -27.51 -8.12
N PHE A 181 -5.13 -27.25 -9.39
CA PHE A 181 -5.41 -28.19 -10.47
C PHE A 181 -4.67 -29.51 -10.24
N LEU A 182 -3.40 -29.48 -9.81
CA LEU A 182 -2.65 -30.69 -9.49
C LEU A 182 -3.27 -31.48 -8.33
N VAL A 183 -3.79 -30.81 -7.29
CA VAL A 183 -4.56 -31.47 -6.22
C VAL A 183 -5.76 -32.22 -6.80
N ALA A 184 -6.51 -31.59 -7.70
CA ALA A 184 -7.66 -32.20 -8.35
C ALA A 184 -7.26 -33.41 -9.22
N VAL A 185 -6.14 -33.32 -9.95
CA VAL A 185 -5.60 -34.44 -10.76
C VAL A 185 -5.19 -35.62 -9.88
N VAL A 186 -4.51 -35.36 -8.75
CA VAL A 186 -4.11 -36.39 -7.78
C VAL A 186 -5.36 -37.06 -7.18
N ALA A 187 -6.38 -36.27 -6.83
CA ALA A 187 -7.65 -36.79 -6.32
C ALA A 187 -8.43 -37.61 -7.36
N ALA A 188 -8.44 -37.20 -8.63
CA ALA A 188 -9.08 -37.96 -9.69
C ALA A 188 -8.32 -39.24 -10.04
N GLY A 189 -6.99 -39.20 -10.02
CA GLY A 189 -6.13 -40.36 -10.30
C GLY A 189 -6.22 -41.45 -9.25
N SER A 190 -6.41 -41.10 -7.97
CA SER A 190 -6.50 -42.07 -6.88
C SER A 190 -7.67 -43.04 -7.03
N VAL A 191 -8.72 -42.65 -7.76
CA VAL A 191 -9.93 -43.45 -7.97
C VAL A 191 -9.66 -44.77 -8.72
N PHE A 192 -8.60 -44.83 -9.53
CA PHE A 192 -8.26 -46.02 -10.32
C PHE A 192 -7.47 -47.07 -9.54
N PHE A 193 -7.14 -46.80 -8.28
CA PHE A 193 -6.35 -47.68 -7.42
C PHE A 193 -7.16 -48.11 -6.21
N ASN A 194 -7.08 -49.40 -5.87
CA ASN A 194 -7.80 -49.99 -4.73
C ASN A 194 -6.85 -50.52 -3.63
N ASP A 195 -5.54 -50.43 -3.82
CA ASP A 195 -4.57 -50.90 -2.84
C ASP A 195 -4.24 -49.81 -1.80
N GLY A 196 -4.20 -50.22 -0.52
CA GLY A 196 -4.00 -49.33 0.62
C GLY A 196 -2.73 -48.46 0.54
N PRO A 197 -1.54 -49.04 0.24
CA PRO A 197 -0.29 -48.28 0.17
C PRO A 197 -0.29 -47.19 -0.91
N THR A 198 -0.82 -47.46 -2.10
CA THR A 198 -0.91 -46.46 -3.17
C THR A 198 -1.89 -45.36 -2.82
N LEU A 199 -3.06 -45.70 -2.26
CA LEU A 199 -4.04 -44.71 -1.80
C LEU A 199 -3.46 -43.78 -0.72
N LEU A 200 -2.68 -44.31 0.23
CA LEU A 200 -1.96 -43.51 1.23
C LEU A 200 -0.95 -42.55 0.59
N THR A 201 -0.28 -43.00 -0.48
CA THR A 201 0.67 -42.16 -1.23
C THR A 201 -0.05 -41.00 -1.93
N PHE A 202 -1.17 -41.25 -2.62
CA PHE A 202 -2.01 -40.20 -3.20
C PHE A 202 -2.52 -39.21 -2.15
N ALA A 203 -2.94 -39.69 -0.98
CA ALA A 203 -3.40 -38.84 0.11
C ALA A 203 -2.28 -37.93 0.63
N PHE A 204 -1.07 -38.44 0.85
CA PHE A 204 0.07 -37.65 1.31
C PHE A 204 0.50 -36.59 0.29
N VAL A 205 0.56 -36.96 -1.00
CA VAL A 205 0.88 -36.04 -2.09
C VAL A 205 -0.20 -34.95 -2.20
N GLY A 206 -1.48 -35.33 -2.20
CA GLY A 206 -2.60 -34.41 -2.28
C GLY A 206 -2.63 -33.42 -1.11
N PHE A 207 -2.38 -33.90 0.12
CA PHE A 207 -2.30 -33.05 1.31
C PHE A 207 -1.13 -32.07 1.25
N THR A 208 0.05 -32.53 0.82
CA THR A 208 1.22 -31.66 0.66
C THR A 208 0.98 -30.56 -0.39
N LEU A 209 0.35 -30.92 -1.51
CA LEU A 209 -0.03 -29.96 -2.55
C LEU A 209 -1.09 -28.98 -2.07
N ALA A 210 -2.07 -29.41 -1.28
CA ALA A 210 -3.08 -28.52 -0.70
C ALA A 210 -2.43 -27.51 0.27
N LEU A 211 -1.46 -27.93 1.09
CA LEU A 211 -0.71 -27.03 1.97
C LEU A 211 0.12 -26.03 1.15
N ALA A 212 0.76 -26.48 0.06
CA ALA A 212 1.48 -25.62 -0.85
C ALA A 212 0.56 -24.60 -1.55
N TRP A 213 -0.62 -25.02 -2.03
CA TRP A 213 -1.63 -24.14 -2.62
C TRP A 213 -2.03 -23.02 -1.65
N PHE A 214 -2.33 -23.38 -0.40
CA PHE A 214 -2.73 -22.44 0.64
C PHE A 214 -1.61 -21.42 0.93
N GLU A 215 -0.37 -21.89 1.09
CA GLU A 215 0.77 -21.01 1.39
C GLU A 215 1.12 -20.08 0.21
N ILE A 216 1.05 -20.58 -1.04
CA ILE A 216 1.25 -19.76 -2.24
C ILE A 216 0.16 -18.68 -2.33
N GLY A 217 -1.11 -19.03 -2.12
CA GLY A 217 -2.22 -18.09 -2.10
C GLY A 217 -2.06 -17.02 -1.02
N ARG A 218 -1.68 -17.43 0.19
CA ARG A 218 -1.41 -16.51 1.31
C ARG A 218 -0.28 -15.53 1.01
N ARG A 219 0.81 -15.99 0.37
CA ARG A 219 1.91 -15.10 -0.08
C ARG A 219 1.45 -14.15 -1.18
N GLY A 220 0.68 -14.66 -2.15
CA GLY A 220 0.11 -13.85 -3.24
C GLY A 220 -0.77 -12.70 -2.72
N GLY A 221 -1.60 -12.99 -1.71
CA GLY A 221 -2.44 -11.99 -1.04
C GLY A 221 -1.65 -10.84 -0.42
N ARG A 222 -0.51 -11.13 0.24
CA ARG A 222 0.34 -10.07 0.82
C ARG A 222 0.90 -9.10 -0.23
N HIS A 223 1.48 -9.64 -1.30
CA HIS A 223 2.00 -8.83 -2.42
C HIS A 223 0.90 -8.00 -3.08
N ARG A 224 -0.30 -8.59 -3.24
CA ARG A 224 -1.46 -7.89 -3.80
C ARG A 224 -1.88 -6.70 -2.92
N THR A 225 -2.01 -6.91 -1.61
CA THR A 225 -2.36 -5.84 -0.66
C THR A 225 -1.35 -4.71 -0.69
N ALA A 226 -0.04 -5.03 -0.70
CA ALA A 226 1.03 -4.05 -0.78
C ALA A 226 0.96 -3.22 -2.08
N GLY A 227 0.82 -3.89 -3.23
CA GLY A 227 0.66 -3.23 -4.52
C GLY A 227 -0.59 -2.32 -4.59
N ASN A 228 -1.72 -2.77 -4.03
CA ASN A 228 -2.93 -1.96 -3.96
C ASN A 228 -2.80 -0.77 -3.00
N GLN A 229 -2.04 -0.91 -1.91
CA GLN A 229 -1.73 0.19 -1.00
C GLN A 229 -0.89 1.27 -1.70
N ALA A 230 0.14 0.89 -2.47
CA ALA A 230 0.89 1.82 -3.31
C ALA A 230 -0.01 2.56 -4.30
N ARG A 231 -0.90 1.83 -4.99
CA ARG A 231 -1.87 2.42 -5.93
C ARG A 231 -2.73 3.49 -5.27
N ARG A 232 -3.27 3.23 -4.07
CA ARG A 232 -4.09 4.20 -3.32
C ARG A 232 -3.27 5.42 -2.90
N ALA A 233 -2.05 5.21 -2.42
CA ALA A 233 -1.14 6.29 -2.06
C ALA A 233 -0.83 7.21 -3.25
N VAL A 234 -0.58 6.63 -4.43
CA VAL A 234 -0.40 7.39 -5.67
C VAL A 234 -1.64 8.17 -6.02
N LEU A 235 -2.84 7.59 -5.95
CA LEU A 235 -4.07 8.33 -6.27
C LEU A 235 -4.29 9.54 -5.33
N LEU A 236 -3.90 9.45 -4.06
CA LEU A 236 -3.95 10.58 -3.13
C LEU A 236 -2.88 11.63 -3.43
N ALA A 237 -1.62 11.21 -3.56
CA ALA A 237 -0.48 12.10 -3.75
C ALA A 237 -0.46 12.74 -5.15
N SER A 238 -0.55 11.92 -6.20
CA SER A 238 -0.62 12.39 -7.59
C SER A 238 -1.96 13.05 -7.90
N GLY A 239 -3.07 12.45 -7.49
CA GLY A 239 -4.41 12.91 -7.86
C GLY A 239 -4.81 14.19 -7.13
N LEU A 240 -4.81 14.15 -5.79
CA LEU A 240 -5.30 15.26 -4.95
C LEU A 240 -4.20 16.21 -4.48
N GLY A 241 -2.92 15.85 -4.63
CA GLY A 241 -1.79 16.65 -4.13
C GLY A 241 -1.65 16.57 -2.61
N GLN A 242 -2.27 15.58 -1.98
CA GLN A 242 -2.25 15.40 -0.54
C GLN A 242 -0.98 14.65 -0.13
N SER A 243 -0.22 15.24 0.79
CA SER A 243 0.92 14.56 1.40
C SER A 243 0.42 13.47 2.34
N VAL A 244 1.02 12.29 2.26
CA VAL A 244 0.85 11.25 3.27
C VAL A 244 1.77 11.58 4.44
N SER A 245 1.29 11.48 5.68
CA SER A 245 2.13 11.74 6.85
C SER A 245 3.32 10.77 6.91
N PRO A 246 4.49 11.17 7.44
CA PRO A 246 5.69 10.33 7.48
C PRO A 246 5.47 8.94 8.10
N ALA A 247 4.72 8.86 9.20
CA ALA A 247 4.38 7.58 9.84
C ALA A 247 3.56 6.65 8.91
N GLN A 248 2.66 7.22 8.11
CA GLN A 248 1.92 6.44 7.11
C GLN A 248 2.81 6.08 5.91
N ARG A 249 3.76 6.94 5.52
CA ARG A 249 4.74 6.62 4.47
C ARG A 249 5.56 5.40 4.84
N LEU A 250 6.10 5.37 6.06
CA LEU A 250 6.86 4.23 6.56
C LEU A 250 6.02 2.95 6.61
N ARG A 251 4.80 3.02 7.14
CA ARG A 251 3.87 1.88 7.14
C ARG A 251 3.59 1.34 5.72
N ILE A 252 3.48 2.22 4.73
CA ILE A 252 3.30 1.80 3.33
C ILE A 252 4.56 1.08 2.83
N PHE A 253 5.74 1.62 3.12
CA PHE A 253 7.02 1.07 2.68
C PHE A 253 7.38 -0.24 3.36
N ASP A 254 7.13 -0.38 4.66
CA ASP A 254 7.26 -1.64 5.41
C ASP A 254 6.35 -2.74 4.86
N GLY A 255 5.25 -2.34 4.21
CA GLY A 255 4.35 -3.26 3.53
C GLY A 255 4.93 -3.86 2.24
N PHE A 256 5.94 -3.23 1.64
CA PHE A 256 6.58 -3.75 0.43
C PHE A 256 7.58 -4.86 0.77
N ALA A 257 7.36 -6.03 0.17
CA ALA A 257 8.23 -7.19 0.33
C ALA A 257 9.39 -7.18 -0.68
N LEU A 258 9.26 -6.45 -1.78
CA LEU A 258 10.21 -6.43 -2.88
C LEU A 258 10.93 -5.09 -3.00
N SER A 259 12.27 -5.15 -3.04
CA SER A 259 13.10 -3.97 -3.28
C SER A 259 13.06 -3.54 -4.75
N ILE A 260 13.05 -2.22 -4.96
CA ILE A 260 13.17 -1.58 -6.27
C ILE A 260 14.60 -1.11 -6.59
N ARG A 261 15.58 -1.39 -5.73
CA ARG A 261 16.98 -0.97 -5.91
C ARG A 261 17.52 -1.49 -7.25
N GLY A 262 18.10 -0.59 -8.05
CA GLY A 262 18.64 -0.91 -9.38
C GLY A 262 17.60 -1.07 -10.50
N ARG A 263 16.30 -0.83 -10.22
CA ARG A 263 15.25 -0.83 -11.25
C ARG A 263 15.05 0.57 -11.83
N ARG A 264 14.69 0.64 -13.10
CA ARG A 264 14.23 1.89 -13.72
C ARG A 264 12.89 2.29 -13.10
N LEU A 265 12.85 3.48 -12.52
CA LEU A 265 11.62 4.02 -11.95
C LEU A 265 10.56 4.25 -13.03
N VAL A 266 9.32 3.88 -12.69
CA VAL A 266 8.13 4.15 -13.50
C VAL A 266 7.79 5.62 -13.33
N ARG A 267 7.96 6.42 -14.37
CA ARG A 267 7.59 7.84 -14.32
C ARG A 267 6.08 7.99 -14.37
N GLU A 268 5.57 8.95 -13.62
CA GLU A 268 4.15 9.29 -13.61
C GLU A 268 3.65 9.71 -15.00
N GLU A 269 4.49 10.43 -15.75
CA GLU A 269 4.22 10.84 -17.13
C GLU A 269 4.05 9.64 -18.08
N ASP A 270 4.75 8.54 -17.82
CA ASP A 270 4.65 7.31 -18.60
C ASP A 270 3.47 6.44 -18.15
N TYR A 271 2.90 6.72 -16.98
CA TYR A 271 1.84 5.91 -16.37
C TYR A 271 0.44 6.50 -16.58
N PHE A 272 0.25 7.79 -16.29
CA PHE A 272 -1.03 8.48 -16.46
C PHE A 272 -0.99 9.40 -17.67
N ALA A 273 -2.12 9.59 -18.34
CA ALA A 273 -2.30 10.54 -19.43
C ALA A 273 -2.65 11.95 -18.95
N SER A 274 -3.26 12.08 -17.76
CA SER A 274 -3.63 13.40 -17.20
C SER A 274 -2.39 14.28 -16.94
N ARG A 275 -2.51 15.55 -17.31
CA ARG A 275 -1.50 16.60 -17.07
C ARG A 275 -2.05 17.79 -16.28
N CYS A 276 -3.28 17.69 -15.78
CA CYS A 276 -3.85 18.69 -14.89
C CYS A 276 -3.02 18.79 -13.60
N ARG A 277 -3.05 19.95 -12.94
CA ARG A 277 -2.43 20.08 -11.61
C ARG A 277 -3.18 19.22 -10.59
N PRO A 278 -2.53 18.81 -9.49
CA PRO A 278 -3.21 18.06 -8.43
C PRO A 278 -4.48 18.77 -7.94
N GLY A 279 -5.54 17.99 -7.75
CA GLY A 279 -6.89 18.45 -7.41
C GLY A 279 -7.96 17.43 -7.82
N PHE A 280 -9.22 17.71 -7.50
CA PHE A 280 -10.34 16.78 -7.74
C PHE A 280 -10.51 16.38 -9.21
N GLN A 281 -10.28 17.31 -10.14
CA GLN A 281 -10.27 16.99 -11.58
C GLN A 281 -9.21 15.95 -11.93
N ARG A 282 -7.95 16.16 -11.51
CA ARG A 282 -6.85 15.23 -11.80
C ARG A 282 -7.15 13.87 -11.19
N ALA A 283 -7.57 13.82 -9.93
CA ALA A 283 -7.95 12.58 -9.27
C ALA A 283 -9.04 11.80 -10.03
N ALA A 284 -10.08 12.48 -10.50
CA ALA A 284 -11.12 11.87 -11.33
C ALA A 284 -10.57 11.34 -12.67
N GLU A 285 -9.69 12.08 -13.35
CA GLU A 285 -9.03 11.64 -14.58
C GLU A 285 -8.09 10.43 -14.36
N LEU A 286 -7.39 10.35 -13.22
CA LEU A 286 -6.57 9.18 -12.88
C LEU A 286 -7.43 7.93 -12.66
N VAL A 287 -8.56 8.08 -11.97
CA VAL A 287 -9.54 7.00 -11.75
C VAL A 287 -10.17 6.60 -13.09
N GLU A 288 -10.51 7.56 -13.95
CA GLU A 288 -11.08 7.31 -15.28
C GLU A 288 -10.18 6.43 -16.14
N GLU A 289 -8.92 6.82 -16.27
CA GLU A 289 -7.93 6.04 -17.00
C GLU A 289 -7.79 4.66 -16.37
N SER A 290 -7.60 4.58 -15.06
CA SER A 290 -7.44 3.30 -14.37
C SER A 290 -8.66 2.39 -14.54
N ALA A 291 -9.88 2.94 -14.46
CA ALA A 291 -11.15 2.24 -14.65
C ALA A 291 -11.33 1.76 -16.10
N TYR A 292 -10.96 2.58 -17.08
CA TYR A 292 -11.01 2.20 -18.49
C TYR A 292 -10.18 0.93 -18.76
N TRP A 293 -8.94 0.92 -18.29
CA TRP A 293 -8.03 -0.21 -18.47
C TRP A 293 -8.46 -1.43 -17.67
N THR A 294 -8.70 -1.26 -16.37
CA THR A 294 -9.03 -2.39 -15.49
C THR A 294 -10.39 -3.01 -15.83
N GLY A 295 -11.41 -2.21 -16.17
CA GLY A 295 -12.73 -2.71 -16.53
C GLY A 295 -12.71 -3.61 -17.77
N ASP A 296 -11.99 -3.22 -18.82
CA ASP A 296 -11.86 -4.03 -20.04
C ASP A 296 -11.08 -5.34 -19.79
N LEU A 297 -10.02 -5.27 -18.99
CA LEU A 297 -9.24 -6.45 -18.60
C LEU A 297 -10.07 -7.42 -17.77
N GLN A 298 -10.86 -6.93 -16.80
CA GLN A 298 -11.74 -7.75 -15.98
C GLN A 298 -12.85 -8.40 -16.82
N LYS A 299 -13.48 -7.64 -17.72
CA LYS A 299 -14.49 -8.16 -18.66
C LYS A 299 -13.92 -9.26 -19.56
N THR A 300 -12.73 -9.04 -20.11
CA THR A 300 -12.07 -10.02 -20.97
C THR A 300 -11.66 -11.27 -20.17
N SER A 301 -11.17 -11.09 -18.94
CA SER A 301 -10.80 -12.19 -18.05
C SER A 301 -12.01 -13.06 -17.70
N ALA A 302 -13.16 -12.47 -17.43
CA ALA A 302 -14.42 -13.20 -17.21
C ALA A 302 -14.75 -14.11 -18.41
N GLY A 303 -14.66 -13.60 -19.64
CA GLY A 303 -14.90 -14.39 -20.84
C GLY A 303 -13.90 -15.55 -21.01
N VAL A 304 -12.61 -15.33 -20.70
CA VAL A 304 -11.59 -16.38 -20.76
C VAL A 304 -11.84 -17.46 -19.70
N VAL A 305 -12.13 -17.08 -18.46
CA VAL A 305 -12.43 -18.03 -17.38
C VAL A 305 -13.72 -18.82 -17.69
N ALA A 306 -14.75 -18.15 -18.22
CA ALA A 306 -15.98 -18.82 -18.67
C ALA A 306 -15.70 -19.87 -19.75
N ALA A 307 -14.88 -19.53 -20.76
CA ALA A 307 -14.52 -20.47 -21.81
C ALA A 307 -13.76 -21.70 -21.26
N ILE A 308 -12.82 -21.48 -20.34
CA ILE A 308 -12.09 -22.57 -19.66
C ILE A 308 -13.07 -23.47 -18.89
N LEU A 309 -14.00 -22.87 -18.14
CA LEU A 309 -15.01 -23.61 -17.38
C LEU A 309 -15.94 -24.43 -18.27
N VAL A 310 -16.34 -23.91 -19.42
CA VAL A 310 -17.14 -24.65 -20.41
C VAL A 310 -16.35 -25.86 -20.93
N VAL A 311 -15.07 -25.68 -21.28
CA VAL A 311 -14.22 -26.78 -21.74
C VAL A 311 -14.08 -27.86 -20.66
N ILE A 312 -13.82 -27.46 -19.41
CA ILE A 312 -13.75 -28.39 -18.27
C ILE A 312 -15.09 -29.13 -18.12
N GLY A 313 -16.21 -28.41 -18.13
CA GLY A 313 -17.56 -29.00 -18.05
C GLY A 313 -17.81 -30.04 -19.14
N LEU A 314 -17.45 -29.74 -20.40
CA LEU A 314 -17.57 -30.68 -21.52
C LEU A 314 -16.73 -31.94 -21.32
N VAL A 315 -15.49 -31.80 -20.82
CA VAL A 315 -14.61 -32.94 -20.50
C VAL A 315 -15.22 -33.81 -19.40
N LEU A 316 -15.79 -33.21 -18.36
CA LEU A 316 -16.45 -33.94 -17.28
C LEU A 316 -17.72 -34.65 -17.75
N CYS A 317 -18.53 -34.00 -18.59
CA CYS A 317 -19.69 -34.65 -19.22
C CYS A 317 -19.28 -35.82 -20.11
N ALA A 318 -18.20 -35.70 -20.88
CA ALA A 318 -17.69 -36.78 -21.72
C ALA A 318 -17.17 -37.96 -20.87
N ALA A 319 -16.49 -37.69 -19.77
CA ALA A 319 -16.03 -38.72 -18.83
C ALA A 319 -17.22 -39.42 -18.14
N ALA A 320 -18.23 -38.66 -17.71
CA ALA A 320 -19.46 -39.18 -17.12
C ALA A 320 -20.22 -40.08 -18.11
N TRP A 321 -20.40 -39.62 -19.35
CA TRP A 321 -21.04 -40.39 -20.41
C TRP A 321 -20.33 -41.72 -20.65
N ARG A 322 -18.99 -41.71 -20.72
CA ARG A 322 -18.20 -42.93 -20.88
C ARG A 322 -18.39 -43.91 -19.72
N GLY A 323 -18.48 -43.41 -18.48
CA GLY A 323 -18.74 -44.23 -17.30
C GLY A 323 -20.15 -44.83 -17.25
N VAL A 324 -21.15 -44.16 -17.82
CA VAL A 324 -22.54 -44.68 -17.91
C VAL A 324 -22.68 -45.74 -19.01
N VAL A 325 -21.97 -45.56 -20.14
CA VAL A 325 -21.99 -46.52 -21.26
C VAL A 325 -21.25 -47.81 -20.91
N ASP A 326 -20.28 -47.77 -20.00
CA ASP A 326 -19.61 -48.96 -19.48
C ASP A 326 -20.50 -49.65 -18.44
N LEU A 327 -20.91 -50.90 -18.71
CA LEU A 327 -21.92 -51.64 -17.93
C LEU A 327 -21.38 -52.28 -16.64
N THR A 328 -20.13 -52.01 -16.27
CA THR A 328 -19.52 -52.55 -15.05
C THR A 328 -19.80 -51.64 -13.85
N SER A 329 -20.19 -52.22 -12.71
CA SER A 329 -20.46 -51.47 -11.47
C SER A 329 -19.25 -50.66 -11.01
N ASP A 330 -18.03 -51.19 -11.24
CA ASP A 330 -16.79 -50.55 -10.83
C ASP A 330 -16.46 -49.31 -11.69
N ALA A 331 -16.74 -49.35 -13.00
CA ALA A 331 -16.57 -48.19 -13.87
C ALA A 331 -17.52 -47.06 -13.50
N GLN A 332 -18.76 -47.39 -13.12
CA GLN A 332 -19.75 -46.40 -12.66
C GLN A 332 -19.34 -45.73 -11.34
N ILE A 333 -18.87 -46.51 -10.36
CA ILE A 333 -18.36 -45.97 -9.08
C ILE A 333 -17.16 -45.06 -9.31
N ASN A 334 -16.22 -45.47 -10.16
CA ASN A 334 -15.03 -44.70 -10.47
C ASN A 334 -15.36 -43.39 -11.21
N ALA A 335 -16.25 -43.45 -12.20
CA ALA A 335 -16.73 -42.26 -12.91
C ALA A 335 -17.41 -41.26 -11.94
N ALA A 336 -18.25 -41.76 -11.02
CA ALA A 336 -18.90 -40.91 -10.01
C ALA A 336 -17.90 -40.22 -9.08
N ARG A 337 -16.84 -40.92 -8.63
CA ARG A 337 -15.80 -40.33 -7.77
C ARG A 337 -14.98 -39.26 -8.49
N VAL A 338 -14.60 -39.50 -9.76
CA VAL A 338 -13.91 -38.51 -10.59
C VAL A 338 -14.79 -37.27 -10.80
N MET A 339 -16.08 -37.45 -11.05
CA MET A 339 -17.03 -36.35 -11.16
C MET A 339 -17.11 -35.52 -9.87
N ILE A 340 -17.19 -36.16 -8.70
CA ILE A 340 -17.21 -35.44 -7.41
C ILE A 340 -15.93 -34.63 -7.22
N ALA A 341 -14.75 -35.23 -7.47
CA ALA A 341 -13.47 -34.54 -7.35
C ALA A 341 -13.39 -33.32 -8.29
N ALA A 342 -13.86 -33.46 -9.52
CA ALA A 342 -13.89 -32.37 -10.48
C ALA A 342 -14.93 -31.28 -10.14
N LEU A 343 -16.09 -31.66 -9.59
CA LEU A 343 -17.11 -30.71 -9.14
C LEU A 343 -16.57 -29.85 -7.99
N VAL A 344 -15.85 -30.45 -7.03
CA VAL A 344 -15.19 -29.70 -5.94
C VAL A 344 -14.16 -28.70 -6.48
N PHE A 345 -13.39 -29.10 -7.50
CA PHE A 345 -12.47 -28.17 -8.18
C PHE A 345 -13.21 -27.02 -8.86
N VAL A 346 -14.25 -27.31 -9.65
CA VAL A 346 -15.02 -26.30 -10.39
C VAL A 346 -15.74 -25.33 -9.44
N LEU A 347 -16.37 -25.85 -8.38
CA LEU A 347 -17.09 -25.05 -7.39
C LEU A 347 -16.19 -24.28 -6.42
N SER A 348 -14.87 -24.43 -6.53
CA SER A 348 -13.94 -23.69 -5.69
C SER A 348 -14.01 -22.18 -5.94
N SER A 349 -13.65 -21.42 -4.89
CA SER A 349 -13.55 -19.96 -4.96
C SER A 349 -12.56 -19.47 -6.01
N ASP A 350 -11.53 -20.27 -6.30
CA ASP A 350 -10.47 -19.92 -7.23
C ASP A 350 -10.86 -20.05 -8.70
N VAL A 351 -11.91 -20.82 -9.01
CA VAL A 351 -12.38 -21.02 -10.40
C VAL A 351 -13.73 -20.34 -10.63
N LEU A 352 -14.80 -20.84 -10.00
CA LEU A 352 -16.13 -20.23 -10.15
C LEU A 352 -16.21 -18.87 -9.46
N GLY A 353 -15.60 -18.75 -8.27
CA GLY A 353 -15.51 -17.47 -7.57
C GLY A 353 -14.71 -16.44 -8.37
N ALA A 354 -13.66 -16.85 -9.08
CA ALA A 354 -12.94 -15.97 -10.00
C ALA A 354 -13.80 -15.51 -11.19
N LEU A 355 -14.60 -16.39 -11.80
CA LEU A 355 -15.53 -15.99 -12.86
C LEU A 355 -16.51 -14.91 -12.37
N LEU A 356 -17.17 -15.17 -11.24
CA LEU A 356 -18.14 -14.24 -10.65
C LEU A 356 -17.47 -12.93 -10.26
N GLY A 357 -16.29 -12.99 -9.63
CA GLY A 357 -15.52 -11.82 -9.23
C GLY A 357 -15.10 -10.96 -10.43
N HIS A 358 -14.64 -11.57 -11.52
CA HIS A 358 -14.28 -10.84 -12.74
C HIS A 358 -15.51 -10.13 -13.35
N HIS A 359 -16.66 -10.81 -13.38
CA HIS A 359 -17.91 -10.21 -13.87
C HIS A 359 -18.38 -9.04 -12.99
N GLN A 360 -18.39 -9.22 -11.67
CA GLN A 360 -18.81 -8.20 -10.71
C GLN A 360 -17.89 -6.98 -10.77
N ALA A 361 -16.57 -7.20 -10.78
CA ALA A 361 -15.59 -6.13 -10.91
C ALA A 361 -15.74 -5.36 -12.23
N ALA A 362 -15.91 -6.07 -13.36
CA ALA A 362 -16.11 -5.44 -14.66
C ALA A 362 -17.37 -4.55 -14.68
N HIS A 363 -18.48 -5.02 -14.09
CA HIS A 363 -19.71 -4.25 -13.99
C HIS A 363 -19.56 -3.02 -13.08
N ALA A 364 -19.00 -3.20 -11.88
CA ALA A 364 -18.78 -2.11 -10.93
C ALA A 364 -17.86 -1.02 -11.50
N ILE A 365 -16.76 -1.42 -12.14
CA ILE A 365 -15.80 -0.48 -12.76
C ILE A 365 -16.44 0.24 -13.96
N ALA A 366 -17.27 -0.44 -14.76
CA ALA A 366 -18.00 0.20 -15.86
C ALA A 366 -19.03 1.23 -15.38
N GLU A 367 -19.66 0.99 -14.22
CA GLU A 367 -20.55 1.98 -13.58
C GLU A 367 -19.76 3.22 -13.12
N ILE A 368 -18.62 3.00 -12.46
CA ILE A 368 -17.74 4.10 -12.02
C ILE A 368 -17.28 4.94 -13.21
N PHE A 369 -16.87 4.29 -14.31
CA PHE A 369 -16.45 4.98 -15.52
C PHE A 369 -17.55 5.89 -16.08
N ARG A 370 -18.81 5.44 -16.10
CA ARG A 370 -19.95 6.28 -16.52
C ARG A 370 -20.24 7.43 -15.57
N ARG A 371 -20.13 7.21 -14.26
CA ARG A 371 -20.37 8.25 -13.25
C ARG A 371 -19.35 9.38 -13.33
N ILE A 372 -18.12 9.12 -13.76
CA ILE A 372 -17.09 10.17 -13.93
C ILE A 372 -17.53 11.24 -14.93
N GLU A 373 -18.20 10.88 -16.03
CA GLU A 373 -18.71 11.85 -17.00
C GLU A 373 -19.76 12.78 -16.37
N THR A 374 -20.66 12.24 -15.55
CA THR A 374 -21.66 13.03 -14.82
C THR A 374 -21.02 13.95 -13.77
N THR A 375 -19.97 13.48 -13.09
CA THR A 375 -19.20 14.28 -12.13
C THR A 375 -18.40 15.38 -12.84
N ALA A 376 -17.85 15.10 -14.03
CA ALA A 376 -17.15 16.08 -14.85
C ALA A 376 -18.09 17.21 -15.30
N ALA A 377 -19.32 16.88 -15.72
CA ALA A 377 -20.33 17.87 -16.10
C ALA A 377 -20.71 18.83 -14.95
N ARG A 378 -20.52 18.41 -13.69
CA ARG A 378 -20.77 19.22 -12.48
C ARG A 378 -19.53 19.95 -11.97
N GLY A 379 -18.41 19.90 -12.69
CA GLY A 379 -17.17 20.57 -12.30
C GLY A 379 -16.41 19.88 -11.17
N TYR A 380 -16.48 18.54 -11.09
CA TYR A 380 -15.74 17.73 -10.12
C TYR A 380 -15.98 18.11 -8.63
N PRO A 381 -17.22 18.06 -8.12
CA PRO A 381 -17.48 18.28 -6.70
C PRO A 381 -16.63 17.33 -5.82
N GLU A 382 -16.04 17.86 -4.75
CA GLU A 382 -15.17 17.12 -3.83
C GLU A 382 -15.78 15.79 -3.37
N ALA A 383 -17.00 15.84 -2.81
CA ALA A 383 -17.68 14.66 -2.29
C ALA A 383 -17.91 13.58 -3.37
N ASP A 384 -18.28 13.99 -4.59
CA ASP A 384 -18.51 13.07 -5.70
C ASP A 384 -17.19 12.37 -6.10
N VAL A 385 -16.09 13.12 -6.18
CA VAL A 385 -14.77 12.57 -6.55
C VAL A 385 -14.23 11.64 -5.47
N LEU A 386 -14.33 12.01 -4.20
CA LEU A 386 -13.90 11.15 -3.09
C LEU A 386 -14.71 9.85 -3.05
N LEU A 387 -16.02 9.93 -3.31
CA LEU A 387 -16.88 8.75 -3.40
C LEU A 387 -16.49 7.87 -4.60
N LEU A 388 -16.24 8.46 -5.78
CA LEU A 388 -15.76 7.72 -6.96
C LEU A 388 -14.43 6.99 -6.70
N MET A 389 -13.49 7.66 -6.04
CA MET A 389 -12.21 7.05 -5.65
C MET A 389 -12.42 5.88 -4.68
N SER A 390 -13.30 6.05 -3.70
CA SER A 390 -13.64 5.01 -2.72
C SER A 390 -14.27 3.79 -3.40
N ASP A 391 -15.29 4.00 -4.24
CA ASP A 391 -15.98 2.94 -4.97
C ASP A 391 -15.04 2.20 -5.92
N TYR A 392 -14.16 2.92 -6.61
CA TYR A 392 -13.12 2.33 -7.45
C TYR A 392 -12.14 1.48 -6.66
N ASN A 393 -11.72 1.96 -5.48
CA ASN A 393 -10.85 1.17 -4.61
C ASN A 393 -11.52 -0.12 -4.15
N ALA A 394 -12.80 -0.07 -3.75
CA ALA A 394 -13.56 -1.26 -3.36
C ALA A 394 -13.73 -2.25 -4.52
N ALA A 395 -14.02 -1.77 -5.72
CA ALA A 395 -14.17 -2.60 -6.90
C ALA A 395 -12.87 -3.30 -7.31
N VAL A 396 -11.73 -2.59 -7.26
CA VAL A 396 -10.41 -3.17 -7.60
C VAL A 396 -9.92 -4.14 -6.52
N GLU A 397 -10.14 -3.83 -5.24
CA GLU A 397 -9.68 -4.69 -4.14
C GLU A 397 -10.43 -6.03 -4.09
N SER A 398 -11.70 -6.05 -4.50
CA SER A 398 -12.52 -7.27 -4.60
C SER A 398 -12.31 -8.05 -5.91
N ALA A 399 -11.75 -7.42 -6.95
CA ALA A 399 -11.59 -8.04 -8.26
C ALA A 399 -10.56 -9.19 -8.25
N PRO A 400 -10.77 -10.32 -8.93
CA PRO A 400 -9.71 -11.32 -9.08
C PRO A 400 -8.53 -10.78 -9.91
N VAL A 401 -7.37 -11.41 -9.74
CA VAL A 401 -6.16 -10.98 -10.47
C VAL A 401 -6.32 -11.28 -11.95
N VAL A 402 -6.02 -10.29 -12.80
CA VAL A 402 -6.09 -10.44 -14.25
C VAL A 402 -5.02 -11.44 -14.72
N PRO A 403 -5.36 -12.43 -15.57
CA PRO A 403 -4.36 -13.34 -16.11
C PRO A 403 -3.31 -12.61 -16.99
N PRO A 404 -2.01 -12.94 -16.87
CA PRO A 404 -0.94 -12.26 -17.62
C PRO A 404 -1.15 -12.25 -19.14
N LEU A 405 -1.71 -13.34 -19.68
CA LEU A 405 -1.95 -13.51 -21.10
C LEU A 405 -3.00 -12.53 -21.62
N VAL A 406 -4.05 -12.26 -20.82
CA VAL A 406 -5.11 -11.31 -21.16
C VAL A 406 -4.52 -9.91 -21.33
N TYR A 407 -3.70 -9.47 -20.37
CA TYR A 407 -3.04 -8.17 -20.47
C TYR A 407 -2.12 -8.09 -21.71
N ARG A 408 -1.29 -9.10 -21.96
CA ARG A 408 -0.37 -9.13 -23.11
C ARG A 408 -1.12 -9.08 -24.45
N TRP A 409 -2.27 -9.74 -24.54
CA TRP A 409 -3.13 -9.74 -25.73
C TRP A 409 -3.83 -8.40 -25.94
N ARG A 410 -4.43 -7.83 -24.87
CA ARG A 410 -5.27 -6.64 -24.95
C ARG A 410 -4.50 -5.32 -24.96
N ARG A 411 -3.29 -5.25 -24.38
CA ARG A 411 -2.57 -3.97 -24.17
C ARG A 411 -2.43 -3.11 -25.43
N ARG A 412 -2.18 -3.70 -26.61
CA ARG A 412 -1.97 -2.96 -27.86
C ARG A 412 -3.27 -2.32 -28.35
N ASP A 413 -4.35 -3.08 -28.34
CA ASP A 413 -5.68 -2.60 -28.72
C ASP A 413 -6.18 -1.55 -27.72
N LEU A 414 -6.05 -1.81 -26.42
CA LEU A 414 -6.42 -0.87 -25.36
C LEU A 414 -5.68 0.45 -25.46
N SER A 415 -4.36 0.41 -25.68
CA SER A 415 -3.56 1.64 -25.87
C SER A 415 -4.06 2.48 -27.05
N ARG A 416 -4.55 1.84 -28.11
CA ARG A 416 -5.11 2.53 -29.29
C ARG A 416 -6.48 3.11 -28.98
N ARG A 417 -7.38 2.32 -28.39
CA ARG A 417 -8.75 2.75 -28.06
C ARG A 417 -8.77 3.86 -27.01
N TRP A 418 -7.89 3.79 -26.01
CA TRP A 418 -7.70 4.85 -25.02
C TRP A 418 -7.26 6.17 -25.65
N ARG A 419 -6.29 6.14 -26.56
CA ARG A 419 -5.86 7.34 -27.30
C ARG A 419 -6.98 7.95 -28.13
N ALA A 420 -7.79 7.11 -28.80
CA ALA A 420 -8.95 7.57 -29.55
C ALA A 420 -10.03 8.18 -28.64
N TYR A 421 -10.28 7.57 -27.47
CA TYR A 421 -11.19 8.10 -26.46
C TYR A 421 -10.75 9.48 -25.96
N LEU A 422 -9.47 9.65 -25.60
CA LEU A 422 -8.93 10.94 -25.18
C LEU A 422 -8.99 12.00 -26.27
N ALA A 423 -8.79 11.63 -27.54
CA ALA A 423 -8.91 12.55 -28.66
C ALA A 423 -10.36 13.05 -28.82
N ALA A 424 -11.34 12.13 -28.75
CA ALA A 424 -12.76 12.46 -28.84
C ALA A 424 -13.28 13.28 -27.65
N LYS A 425 -12.69 13.11 -26.46
CA LYS A 425 -13.06 13.89 -25.27
C LYS A 425 -12.53 15.33 -25.30
N ARG A 426 -11.49 15.60 -26.09
CA ARG A 426 -10.87 16.93 -26.24
C ARG A 426 -11.41 17.73 -27.42
N SER A 427 -12.04 17.06 -28.39
CA SER A 427 -12.78 17.67 -29.50
C SER A 427 -14.17 18.07 -29.04
#